data_AF-A0A176RT22-F1
#
_entry.id   AF-A0A176RT22-F1
#
_cell.length_a   1.000
_cell.length_b   1.000
_cell.length_c   1.000
_cell.angle_alpha   90.00
_cell.angle_beta   90.00
_cell.angle_gamma   90.00
#
_symmetry.space_group_name_H-M   'P 1'
#
loop_
_entity.id
_entity.type
_entity.pdbx_description
1 polymer ?
#
loop_
_entity_poly.entity_id
_entity_poly.type
_entity_poly.pdbx_seq_one_letter_code
_entity_poly.pdbx_strand_id
1 'polypeptide(L)'
;MAGFWTLYRASVLDYQSPIVNFGKNINLGTLEKEACRQLVTEPMAMLDIRYASKDLVEKIITETGQLANLIAIVCDEMLKNLANDQRVLNAEDVTRALHSWEVRTALATWMQLSDDEQINRLNRIIVYATVKRGKFRLSDVINVLKKQGCVYTNEQLSQSLNFLELAFIIRREEEYYSYCVPLFRKRLMKEELEILLEQESSLQKNLSTTRNKRIKPSLSNIYSFFSGCTH
;
A
#
# COMPACT_ATOMS: atom_id res chain seq x y z
N MET A 1 -12.39 -7.35 1.52
CA MET A 1 -11.58 -6.51 2.44
C MET A 1 -12.13 -5.08 2.63
N ALA A 2 -13.36 -4.75 2.17
CA ALA A 2 -13.97 -3.42 2.30
C ALA A 2 -14.31 -2.98 3.75
N GLY A 3 -14.48 -3.93 4.67
CA GLY A 3 -14.87 -3.65 6.06
C GLY A 3 -13.79 -2.95 6.89
N PHE A 4 -12.52 -3.33 6.73
CA PHE A 4 -11.42 -2.75 7.53
C PHE A 4 -11.21 -1.27 7.23
N TRP A 5 -11.13 -0.89 5.95
CA TRP A 5 -10.89 0.50 5.56
C TRP A 5 -12.07 1.41 5.88
N THR A 6 -13.29 0.90 5.73
CA THR A 6 -14.52 1.60 6.13
C THR A 6 -14.55 1.82 7.65
N LEU A 7 -14.24 0.77 8.42
CA LEU A 7 -14.14 0.86 9.88
C LEU A 7 -13.04 1.83 10.33
N TYR A 8 -11.87 1.79 9.70
CA TYR A 8 -10.76 2.69 10.01
C TYR A 8 -11.13 4.16 9.73
N ARG A 9 -11.76 4.45 8.58
CA ARG A 9 -12.26 5.81 8.29
C ARG A 9 -13.23 6.26 9.37
N ALA A 10 -14.18 5.40 9.73
CA ALA A 10 -15.18 5.68 10.74
C ALA A 10 -14.61 5.75 12.18
N SER A 11 -13.48 5.14 12.49
CA SER A 11 -12.93 5.10 13.86
C SER A 11 -11.80 6.09 14.11
N VAL A 12 -11.07 6.50 13.06
CA VAL A 12 -9.88 7.35 13.18
C VAL A 12 -10.03 8.69 12.47
N LEU A 13 -10.74 8.75 11.36
CA LEU A 13 -10.80 9.94 10.50
C LEU A 13 -12.11 10.74 10.67
N ASP A 14 -13.16 10.12 11.20
CA ASP A 14 -14.45 10.78 11.44
C ASP A 14 -14.73 10.91 12.94
N TYR A 15 -14.42 12.07 13.52
CA TYR A 15 -14.65 12.36 14.94
C TYR A 15 -16.14 12.34 15.33
N GLN A 16 -17.06 12.47 14.37
CA GLN A 16 -18.51 12.44 14.61
C GLN A 16 -19.07 11.02 14.63
N SER A 17 -18.26 10.03 14.24
CA SER A 17 -18.68 8.65 14.24
C SER A 17 -18.80 8.12 15.68
N PRO A 18 -19.91 7.43 16.02
CA PRO A 18 -20.10 6.84 17.35
C PRO A 18 -19.05 5.76 17.68
N ILE A 19 -18.32 5.27 16.68
CA ILE A 19 -17.27 4.26 16.83
C ILE A 19 -16.00 4.83 17.51
N VAL A 20 -15.76 6.15 17.43
CA VAL A 20 -14.56 6.79 18.03
C VAL A 20 -14.53 6.61 19.55
N ASN A 21 -15.70 6.52 20.19
CA ASN A 21 -15.83 6.32 21.64
C ASN A 21 -15.86 4.84 22.04
N PHE A 22 -15.82 3.91 21.09
CA PHE A 22 -16.05 2.48 21.34
C PHE A 22 -14.79 1.71 21.75
N GLY A 23 -13.61 2.30 21.61
CA GLY A 23 -12.37 1.64 22.03
C GLY A 23 -11.10 2.45 21.76
N LYS A 24 -9.99 2.00 22.36
CA LYS A 24 -8.66 2.56 22.12
C LYS A 24 -8.06 1.89 20.88
N ASN A 25 -7.64 2.67 19.89
CA ASN A 25 -6.93 2.13 18.74
C ASN A 25 -5.53 1.65 19.16
N ILE A 26 -5.21 0.39 18.88
CA ILE A 26 -3.88 -0.18 19.06
C ILE A 26 -3.25 -0.32 17.67
N ASN A 27 -2.33 0.58 17.34
CA ASN A 27 -1.53 0.46 16.13
C ASN A 27 -0.36 -0.49 16.39
N LEU A 28 -0.42 -1.69 15.81
CA LEU A 28 0.72 -2.60 15.79
C LEU A 28 1.74 -2.08 14.78
N GLY A 29 2.86 -1.58 15.30
CA GLY A 29 4.00 -1.16 14.49
C GLY A 29 4.84 -2.35 13.99
N THR A 30 6.05 -2.04 13.52
CA THR A 30 7.07 -3.07 13.27
C THR A 30 7.38 -3.85 14.53
N LEU A 31 7.69 -5.12 14.37
CA LEU A 31 8.29 -5.89 15.45
C LEU A 31 9.67 -5.31 15.79
N GLU A 32 10.01 -5.37 17.07
CA GLU A 32 11.38 -5.12 17.49
C GLU A 32 12.33 -6.12 16.81
N LYS A 33 13.57 -5.69 16.58
CA LYS A 33 14.55 -6.47 15.84
C LYS A 33 14.76 -7.87 16.43
N GLU A 34 14.71 -7.99 17.77
CA GLU A 34 14.85 -9.27 18.45
C GLU A 34 13.64 -10.19 18.23
N ALA A 35 12.42 -9.65 18.31
CA ALA A 35 11.21 -10.40 17.98
C ALA A 35 11.19 -10.85 16.50
N CYS A 36 11.70 -10.02 15.59
CA CYS A 36 11.90 -10.45 14.19
C CYS A 36 12.88 -11.62 14.08
N ARG A 37 13.98 -11.63 14.85
CA ARG A 37 14.94 -12.73 14.85
C ARG A 37 14.28 -14.01 15.33
N GLN A 38 13.59 -13.96 16.46
CA GLN A 38 12.84 -15.09 17.02
C GLN A 38 11.85 -15.65 16.00
N LEU A 39 11.07 -14.78 15.35
CA LEU A 39 10.11 -15.18 14.31
C LEU A 39 10.76 -15.91 13.13
N VAL A 40 12.00 -15.57 12.78
CA VAL A 40 12.76 -16.23 11.70
C VAL A 40 13.41 -17.53 12.19
N THR A 41 13.97 -17.55 13.40
CA THR A 41 14.83 -18.64 13.87
C THR A 41 14.11 -19.74 14.64
N GLU A 42 13.13 -19.39 15.48
CA GLU A 42 12.47 -20.37 16.36
C GLU A 42 11.66 -21.42 15.58
N PRO A 43 10.83 -21.05 14.58
CA PRO A 43 10.10 -22.06 13.79
C PRO A 43 11.03 -23.01 13.05
N MET A 44 12.16 -22.51 12.54
CA MET A 44 13.16 -23.34 11.85
C MET A 44 13.85 -24.30 12.80
N ALA A 45 14.24 -23.82 13.99
CA ALA A 45 14.87 -24.64 15.01
C ALA A 45 13.96 -25.78 15.50
N MET A 46 12.64 -25.53 15.61
CA MET A 46 11.66 -26.57 15.96
C MET A 46 11.59 -27.70 14.92
N LEU A 47 11.97 -27.43 13.67
CA LEU A 47 12.03 -28.41 12.57
C LEU A 47 13.44 -28.98 12.36
N ASP A 48 14.38 -28.71 13.29
CA ASP A 48 15.82 -29.01 13.17
C ASP A 48 16.47 -28.43 11.90
N ILE A 49 15.96 -27.27 11.45
CA ILE A 49 16.50 -26.50 10.33
C ILE A 49 17.31 -25.33 10.88
N ARG A 50 18.48 -25.08 10.29
CA ARG A 50 19.40 -24.01 10.70
C ARG A 50 19.77 -23.13 9.51
N TYR A 51 20.08 -21.86 9.78
CA TYR A 51 20.65 -20.97 8.77
C TYR A 51 22.16 -21.20 8.66
N ALA A 52 22.69 -21.18 7.43
CA ALA A 52 24.13 -21.29 7.18
C ALA A 52 24.94 -20.13 7.82
N SER A 53 24.34 -18.94 7.93
CA SER A 53 24.90 -17.79 8.63
C SER A 53 23.81 -16.96 9.30
N LYS A 54 24.15 -16.29 10.41
CA LYS A 54 23.30 -15.29 11.06
C LYS A 54 22.99 -14.09 10.15
N ASP A 55 23.87 -13.81 9.18
CA ASP A 55 23.68 -12.73 8.21
C ASP A 55 22.45 -12.94 7.32
N LEU A 56 22.06 -14.20 7.09
CA LEU A 56 20.87 -14.55 6.32
C LEU A 56 19.59 -14.11 7.05
N VAL A 57 19.55 -14.29 8.37
CA VAL A 57 18.46 -13.83 9.22
C VAL A 57 18.37 -12.32 9.17
N GLU A 58 19.49 -11.62 9.35
CA GLU A 58 19.55 -10.16 9.28
C GLU A 58 19.14 -9.61 7.90
N LYS A 59 19.50 -10.31 6.82
CA LYS A 59 19.06 -9.99 5.47
C LYS A 59 17.54 -10.07 5.35
N ILE A 60 16.90 -11.14 5.83
CA ILE A 60 15.43 -11.28 5.79
C ILE A 60 14.77 -10.12 6.54
N ILE A 61 15.21 -9.83 7.77
CA ILE A 61 14.63 -8.79 8.61
C ILE A 61 14.77 -7.42 7.94
N THR A 62 15.92 -7.15 7.34
CA THR A 62 16.20 -5.88 6.65
C THR A 62 15.35 -5.75 5.39
N GLU A 63 15.33 -6.76 4.52
CA GLU A 63 14.58 -6.70 3.25
C GLU A 63 13.07 -6.57 3.47
N THR A 64 12.54 -7.22 4.50
CA THR A 64 11.11 -7.21 4.84
C THR A 64 10.65 -5.97 5.63
N GLY A 65 11.59 -5.10 6.05
CA GLY A 65 11.26 -3.90 6.80
C GLY A 65 10.62 -4.19 8.16
N GLN A 66 10.99 -5.32 8.80
CA GLN A 66 10.44 -5.80 10.08
C GLN A 66 8.91 -6.06 10.06
N LEU A 67 8.31 -6.24 8.87
CA LEU A 67 6.90 -6.55 8.73
C LEU A 67 6.67 -8.04 9.01
N ALA A 68 6.12 -8.35 10.19
CA ALA A 68 5.94 -9.73 10.68
C ALA A 68 5.26 -10.66 9.66
N ASN A 69 4.17 -10.19 9.04
CA ASN A 69 3.46 -10.97 8.02
C ASN A 69 4.35 -11.32 6.82
N LEU A 70 5.16 -10.36 6.35
CA LEU A 70 6.05 -10.59 5.22
C LEU A 70 7.20 -11.54 5.59
N ILE A 71 7.73 -11.44 6.81
CA ILE A 71 8.71 -12.39 7.35
C ILE A 71 8.11 -13.81 7.36
N ALA A 72 6.89 -13.97 7.87
CA ALA A 72 6.22 -15.26 7.93
C ALA A 72 6.04 -15.88 6.53
N ILE A 73 5.62 -15.08 5.54
CA ILE A 73 5.50 -15.54 4.14
C ILE A 73 6.86 -15.98 3.59
N VAL A 74 7.94 -15.23 3.86
CA VAL A 74 9.30 -15.62 3.42
C VAL A 74 9.72 -16.94 4.08
N CYS A 75 9.45 -17.12 5.37
CA CYS A 75 9.74 -18.36 6.09
C CYS A 75 8.99 -19.57 5.52
N ASP A 76 7.68 -19.42 5.29
CA ASP A 76 6.84 -20.45 4.68
C ASP A 76 7.33 -20.84 3.27
N GLU A 77 7.71 -19.84 2.46
CA GLU A 77 8.25 -20.07 1.11
C GLU A 77 9.63 -20.73 1.11
N MET A 78 10.47 -20.50 2.12
CA MET A 78 11.71 -21.28 2.29
C MET A 78 11.40 -22.75 2.57
N LEU A 79 10.44 -23.05 3.46
CA LEU A 79 10.09 -24.41 3.85
C LEU A 79 9.47 -25.22 2.72
N LYS A 80 8.54 -24.62 1.96
CA LYS A 80 7.88 -25.29 0.80
C LYS A 80 8.86 -25.73 -0.27
N ASN A 81 10.00 -25.05 -0.38
CA ASN A 81 10.98 -25.23 -1.43
C ASN A 81 12.25 -25.95 -0.96
N LEU A 82 12.24 -26.48 0.27
CA LEU A 82 13.35 -27.19 0.88
C LEU A 82 13.42 -28.65 0.37
N ALA A 83 14.62 -29.14 0.08
CA ALA A 83 14.79 -30.56 -0.22
C ALA A 83 14.57 -31.43 1.04
N ASN A 84 14.08 -32.66 0.88
CA ASN A 84 13.66 -33.53 1.99
C ASN A 84 14.78 -33.80 3.03
N ASP A 85 16.03 -33.86 2.59
CA ASP A 85 17.24 -34.11 3.39
C ASP A 85 17.99 -32.83 3.80
N GLN A 86 17.60 -31.68 3.26
CA GLN A 86 18.25 -30.42 3.58
C GLN A 86 17.83 -29.96 4.98
N ARG A 87 18.83 -29.65 5.82
CA ARG A 87 18.66 -29.09 7.18
C ARG A 87 19.33 -27.75 7.37
N VAL A 88 20.00 -27.25 6.32
CA VAL A 88 20.70 -25.96 6.34
C VAL A 88 20.18 -25.07 5.22
N LEU A 89 19.59 -23.94 5.60
CA LEU A 89 19.15 -22.88 4.68
C LEU A 89 20.34 -22.02 4.26
N ASN A 90 20.56 -21.91 2.95
CA ASN A 90 21.66 -21.13 2.39
C ASN A 90 21.18 -19.79 1.79
N ALA A 91 22.11 -19.04 1.18
CA ALA A 91 21.79 -17.75 0.59
C ALA A 91 20.84 -17.84 -0.63
N GLU A 92 20.87 -18.94 -1.37
CA GLU A 92 20.01 -19.20 -2.53
C GLU A 92 18.58 -19.45 -2.08
N ASP A 93 18.37 -20.24 -1.03
CA ASP A 93 17.04 -20.50 -0.45
C ASP A 93 16.35 -19.20 -0.01
N VAL A 94 17.09 -18.37 0.73
CA VAL A 94 16.60 -17.06 1.19
C VAL A 94 16.29 -16.15 0.00
N THR A 95 17.17 -16.10 -0.99
CA THR A 95 16.98 -15.25 -2.18
C THR A 95 15.79 -15.71 -3.02
N ARG A 96 15.64 -17.03 -3.19
CA ARG A 96 14.50 -17.66 -3.88
C ARG A 96 13.19 -17.32 -3.17
N ALA A 97 13.13 -17.46 -1.84
CA ALA A 97 11.94 -17.14 -1.06
C ALA A 97 11.58 -15.63 -1.09
N LEU A 98 12.56 -14.73 -0.98
CA LEU A 98 12.33 -13.28 -1.12
C LEU A 98 11.81 -12.89 -2.51
N HIS A 99 12.01 -13.74 -3.51
CA HIS A 99 11.51 -13.59 -4.87
C HIS A 99 10.36 -14.55 -5.21
N SER A 100 9.76 -15.25 -4.24
CA SER A 100 8.61 -16.13 -4.49
C SER A 100 7.39 -15.33 -4.99
N TRP A 101 6.42 -16.04 -5.58
CA TRP A 101 5.17 -15.46 -6.08
C TRP A 101 4.34 -14.82 -4.96
N GLU A 102 4.31 -15.48 -3.81
CA GLU A 102 3.56 -15.15 -2.61
C GLU A 102 4.08 -13.85 -2.00
N VAL A 103 5.41 -13.67 -1.96
CA VAL A 103 6.04 -12.41 -1.56
C VAL A 103 5.70 -11.29 -2.55
N ARG A 104 5.67 -11.56 -3.87
CA ARG A 104 5.26 -10.53 -4.86
C ARG A 104 3.82 -10.10 -4.62
N THR A 105 2.95 -11.09 -4.39
CA THR A 105 1.52 -10.88 -4.21
C THR A 105 1.25 -10.08 -2.93
N ALA A 106 1.92 -10.43 -1.83
CA ALA A 106 1.85 -9.67 -0.58
C ALA A 106 2.28 -8.20 -0.77
N LEU A 107 3.38 -7.98 -1.51
CA LEU A 107 3.89 -6.66 -1.84
C LEU A 107 3.09 -5.90 -2.92
N ALA A 108 2.11 -6.53 -3.57
CA ALA A 108 1.27 -5.92 -4.60
C ALA A 108 -0.05 -5.36 -4.06
N THR A 109 -0.42 -5.73 -2.82
CA THR A 109 -1.72 -5.38 -2.18
C THR A 109 -1.99 -3.87 -2.08
N TRP A 110 -0.95 -3.04 -2.05
CA TRP A 110 -1.03 -1.58 -1.97
C TRP A 110 -1.66 -0.90 -3.19
N MET A 111 -1.79 -1.60 -4.32
CA MET A 111 -2.39 -1.01 -5.53
C MET A 111 -3.89 -0.73 -5.41
N GLN A 112 -4.56 -1.37 -4.44
CA GLN A 112 -6.01 -1.27 -4.20
C GLN A 112 -6.31 -1.22 -2.69
N LEU A 113 -6.09 -0.06 -2.07
CA LEU A 113 -6.28 0.17 -0.62
C LEU A 113 -7.65 0.78 -0.29
N SER A 114 -8.40 1.21 -1.30
CA SER A 114 -9.70 1.84 -1.16
C SER A 114 -10.69 1.26 -2.18
N ASP A 115 -11.99 1.43 -1.91
CA ASP A 115 -13.03 1.18 -2.91
C ASP A 115 -13.16 2.36 -3.90
N ASP A 116 -12.55 3.52 -3.59
CA ASP A 116 -12.48 4.67 -4.48
C ASP A 116 -11.26 4.58 -5.42
N GLU A 117 -11.52 4.34 -6.71
CA GLU A 117 -10.47 4.25 -7.72
C GLU A 117 -9.68 5.56 -7.90
N GLN A 118 -10.27 6.73 -7.60
CA GLN A 118 -9.52 8.00 -7.65
C GLN A 118 -8.44 8.03 -6.56
N ILE A 119 -8.74 7.48 -5.38
CA ILE A 119 -7.78 7.37 -4.27
C ILE A 119 -6.71 6.34 -4.60
N ASN A 120 -7.09 5.16 -5.12
CA ASN A 120 -6.11 4.14 -5.50
C ASN A 120 -5.15 4.64 -6.59
N ARG A 121 -5.67 5.38 -7.57
CA ARG A 121 -4.86 6.01 -8.61
C ARG A 121 -3.89 7.03 -8.02
N LEU A 122 -4.35 7.87 -7.10
CA LEU A 122 -3.48 8.82 -6.42
C LEU A 122 -2.41 8.11 -5.57
N ASN A 123 -2.72 7.00 -4.91
CA ASN A 123 -1.74 6.16 -4.21
C ASN A 123 -0.64 5.69 -5.16
N ARG A 124 -1.01 5.18 -6.34
CA ARG A 124 -0.05 4.72 -7.38
C ARG A 124 0.82 5.86 -7.89
N ILE A 125 0.23 7.01 -8.20
CA ILE A 125 0.97 8.22 -8.62
C ILE A 125 1.99 8.63 -7.56
N ILE A 126 1.60 8.72 -6.30
CA ILE A 126 2.49 9.10 -5.19
C ILE A 126 3.68 8.14 -5.12
N VAL A 127 3.41 6.82 -5.16
CA VAL A 127 4.45 5.81 -5.06
C VAL A 127 5.40 5.88 -6.25
N TYR A 128 4.90 5.89 -7.49
CA TYR A 128 5.76 5.93 -8.67
C TYR A 128 6.60 7.22 -8.73
N ALA A 129 6.03 8.35 -8.31
CA ALA A 129 6.72 9.63 -8.27
C ALA A 129 7.87 9.70 -7.25
N THR A 130 7.77 8.97 -6.14
CA THR A 130 8.65 9.17 -4.97
C THR A 130 9.54 7.98 -4.65
N VAL A 131 9.25 6.78 -5.15
CA VAL A 131 9.98 5.55 -4.83
C VAL A 131 11.46 5.63 -5.18
N LYS A 132 11.83 6.29 -6.28
CA LYS A 132 13.24 6.50 -6.65
C LYS A 132 14.02 7.28 -5.60
N ARG A 133 13.38 8.25 -4.95
CA ARG A 133 14.02 9.09 -3.91
C ARG A 133 14.18 8.36 -2.58
N GLY A 134 13.28 7.43 -2.26
CA GLY A 134 13.30 6.67 -1.01
C GLY A 134 12.87 7.46 0.23
N LYS A 135 13.11 8.78 0.25
CA LYS A 135 12.52 9.74 1.19
C LYS A 135 11.96 10.93 0.41
N PHE A 136 10.84 11.50 0.87
CA PHE A 136 10.20 12.62 0.18
C PHE A 136 9.40 13.51 1.13
N ARG A 137 9.21 14.77 0.75
CA ARG A 137 8.32 15.73 1.42
C ARG A 137 6.97 15.79 0.72
N LEU A 138 5.94 16.29 1.41
CA LEU A 138 4.64 16.57 0.78
C LEU A 138 4.76 17.50 -0.43
N SER A 139 5.65 18.49 -0.36
CA SER A 139 5.93 19.41 -1.47
C SER A 139 6.42 18.70 -2.73
N ASP A 140 7.18 17.61 -2.58
CA ASP A 140 7.67 16.82 -3.71
C ASP A 140 6.51 16.18 -4.48
N VAL A 141 5.55 15.61 -3.74
CA VAL A 141 4.34 15.02 -4.31
C VAL A 141 3.50 16.08 -5.02
N ILE A 142 3.24 17.21 -4.36
CA ILE A 142 2.46 18.32 -4.93
C ILE A 142 3.10 18.83 -6.23
N ASN A 143 4.43 18.97 -6.26
CA ASN A 143 5.15 19.43 -7.45
C ASN A 143 4.99 18.46 -8.62
N VAL A 144 5.03 17.14 -8.37
CA VAL A 144 4.79 16.13 -9.41
C VAL A 144 3.34 16.17 -9.89
N LEU A 145 2.37 16.24 -8.98
CA LEU A 145 0.95 16.31 -9.35
C LEU A 145 0.63 17.56 -10.18
N LYS A 146 1.21 18.72 -9.81
CA LYS A 146 1.10 19.96 -10.58
C LYS A 146 1.73 19.84 -11.97
N LYS A 147 2.96 19.32 -12.06
CA LYS A 147 3.66 19.10 -13.33
C LYS A 147 2.87 18.16 -14.24
N GLN A 148 2.29 17.12 -13.65
CA GLN A 148 1.46 16.16 -14.36
C GLN A 148 0.05 16.67 -14.60
N GLY A 149 -0.37 17.85 -14.13
CA GLY A 149 -1.73 18.38 -14.34
C GLY A 149 -2.83 17.49 -13.75
N CYS A 150 -2.55 16.75 -12.68
CA CYS A 150 -3.52 15.88 -12.03
C CYS A 150 -4.56 16.70 -11.26
N VAL A 151 -5.84 16.31 -11.36
CA VAL A 151 -6.93 16.90 -10.59
C VAL A 151 -7.15 16.08 -9.31
N TYR A 152 -7.08 16.74 -8.16
CA TYR A 152 -7.28 16.15 -6.84
C TYR A 152 -7.71 17.23 -5.83
N THR A 153 -8.34 16.82 -4.74
CA THR A 153 -8.57 17.69 -3.57
C THR A 153 -7.52 17.44 -2.49
N ASN A 154 -7.30 18.43 -1.61
CA ASN A 154 -6.40 18.25 -0.46
C ASN A 154 -6.83 17.07 0.43
N GLU A 155 -8.14 16.85 0.56
CA GLU A 155 -8.74 15.71 1.26
C GLU A 155 -8.27 14.38 0.64
N GLN A 156 -8.38 14.23 -0.69
CA GLN A 156 -7.97 13.02 -1.40
C GLN A 156 -6.48 12.76 -1.22
N LEU A 157 -5.63 13.80 -1.31
CA LEU A 157 -4.20 13.65 -1.10
C LEU A 157 -3.86 13.22 0.33
N SER A 158 -4.51 13.82 1.33
CA SER A 158 -4.36 13.44 2.73
C SER A 158 -4.80 11.98 2.96
N GLN A 159 -5.95 11.59 2.42
CA GLN A 159 -6.45 10.21 2.50
C GLN A 159 -5.49 9.21 1.85
N SER A 160 -4.95 9.52 0.66
CA SER A 160 -3.97 8.67 -0.01
C SER A 160 -2.70 8.45 0.80
N LEU A 161 -2.14 9.51 1.40
CA LEU A 161 -0.97 9.38 2.28
C LEU A 161 -1.29 8.54 3.52
N ASN A 162 -2.46 8.73 4.13
CA ASN A 162 -2.89 7.93 5.27
C ASN A 162 -3.08 6.44 4.89
N PHE A 163 -3.67 6.13 3.74
CA PHE A 163 -3.80 4.76 3.26
C PHE A 163 -2.43 4.10 3.04
N LEU A 164 -1.48 4.81 2.41
CA LEU A 164 -0.13 4.31 2.20
C LEU A 164 0.63 4.11 3.52
N GLU A 165 0.40 4.98 4.51
CA GLU A 165 0.97 4.86 5.86
C GLU A 165 0.42 3.63 6.59
N LEU A 166 -0.90 3.41 6.53
CA LEU A 166 -1.58 2.28 7.16
C LEU A 166 -1.25 0.94 6.52
N ALA A 167 -1.10 0.92 5.19
CA ALA A 167 -0.63 -0.24 4.46
C ALA A 167 0.86 -0.52 4.67
N PHE A 168 1.53 0.27 5.52
CA PHE A 168 2.94 0.14 5.84
C PHE A 168 3.86 0.27 4.62
N ILE A 169 3.43 1.05 3.62
CA ILE A 169 4.23 1.36 2.43
C ILE A 169 5.20 2.51 2.72
N ILE A 170 4.68 3.53 3.40
CA ILE A 170 5.44 4.69 3.87
C ILE A 170 5.26 4.86 5.38
N ARG A 171 6.17 5.57 6.00
CA ARG A 171 6.05 6.07 7.36
C ARG A 171 6.19 7.58 7.35
N ARG A 172 5.38 8.27 8.14
CA ARG A 172 5.54 9.70 8.40
C ARG A 172 6.57 9.90 9.50
N GLU A 173 7.57 10.70 9.19
CA GLU A 173 8.50 11.32 10.13
C GLU A 173 8.17 12.83 10.16
N GLU A 174 8.71 13.60 11.11
CA GLU A 174 8.26 14.99 11.37
C GLU A 174 8.13 15.85 10.09
N GLU A 175 9.14 15.82 9.23
CA GLU A 175 9.22 16.66 8.02
C GLU A 175 9.11 15.88 6.71
N TYR A 176 9.15 14.56 6.74
CA TYR A 176 9.28 13.73 5.54
C TYR A 176 8.65 12.35 5.69
N TYR A 177 8.45 11.69 4.56
CA TYR A 177 8.01 10.31 4.45
C TYR A 177 9.18 9.42 4.03
N SER A 178 9.24 8.20 4.56
CA SER A 178 10.23 7.19 4.19
C SER A 178 9.54 5.86 3.87
N TYR A 179 10.09 5.09 2.93
CA TYR A 179 9.54 3.77 2.60
C TYR A 179 9.93 2.74 3.65
N CYS A 180 8.96 1.97 4.11
CA CYS A 180 9.17 1.03 5.22
C CYS A 180 9.87 -0.27 4.79
N VAL A 181 9.57 -0.78 3.59
CA VAL A 181 10.01 -2.10 3.14
C VAL A 181 11.06 -1.97 2.03
N PRO A 182 12.35 -2.28 2.29
CA PRO A 182 13.40 -2.19 1.26
C PRO A 182 13.16 -3.08 0.05
N LEU A 183 12.66 -4.30 0.24
CA LEU A 183 12.37 -5.24 -0.85
C LEU A 183 11.31 -4.67 -1.80
N PHE A 184 10.27 -4.03 -1.26
CA PHE A 184 9.25 -3.34 -2.04
C PHE A 184 9.87 -2.30 -2.96
N ARG A 185 10.70 -1.41 -2.42
CA ARG A 185 11.38 -0.36 -3.18
C ARG A 185 12.29 -0.97 -4.26
N LYS A 186 13.13 -1.95 -3.91
CA LYS A 186 14.03 -2.63 -4.86
C LYS A 186 13.29 -3.25 -6.04
N ARG A 187 12.08 -3.76 -5.81
CA ARG A 187 11.25 -4.34 -6.88
C ARG A 187 10.69 -3.28 -7.79
N LEU A 188 10.07 -2.24 -7.23
CA LEU A 188 9.53 -1.14 -8.03
C LEU A 188 10.62 -0.42 -8.85
N MET A 189 11.85 -0.34 -8.33
CA MET A 189 12.99 0.22 -9.07
C MET A 189 13.36 -0.56 -10.34
N LYS A 190 12.86 -1.80 -10.52
CA LYS A 190 13.06 -2.61 -11.74
C LYS A 190 11.97 -2.38 -12.78
N GLU A 191 10.89 -1.67 -12.43
CA GLU A 191 9.78 -1.36 -13.31
C GLU A 191 10.03 -0.05 -14.07
N GLU A 192 9.30 0.16 -15.18
CA GLU A 192 9.30 1.40 -15.95
C GLU A 192 8.43 2.47 -15.27
N LEU A 193 8.90 2.98 -14.13
CA LEU A 193 8.15 3.87 -13.25
C LEU A 193 7.65 5.16 -13.93
N GLU A 194 8.42 5.72 -14.85
CA GLU A 194 8.01 6.88 -15.65
C GLU A 194 6.76 6.58 -16.49
N ILE A 195 6.72 5.43 -17.17
CA ILE A 195 5.60 5.03 -18.02
C ILE A 195 4.36 4.78 -17.16
N LEU A 196 4.51 4.07 -16.03
CA LEU A 196 3.43 3.84 -15.08
C LEU A 196 2.87 5.14 -14.50
N LEU A 197 3.75 6.10 -14.17
CA LEU A 197 3.36 7.42 -13.69
C LEU A 197 2.57 8.20 -14.74
N GLU A 198 3.01 8.20 -15.98
CA GLU A 198 2.33 8.89 -17.09
C GLU A 198 0.94 8.28 -17.36
N GLN A 199 0.85 6.95 -17.37
CA GLN A 199 -0.42 6.24 -17.55
C GLN A 199 -1.44 6.62 -16.47
N GLU A 200 -1.07 6.51 -15.19
CA GLU A 200 -1.99 6.87 -14.10
C GLU A 200 -2.34 8.36 -14.11
N SER A 201 -1.36 9.23 -14.39
CA SER A 201 -1.59 10.68 -14.47
C SER A 201 -2.57 11.04 -15.59
N SER A 202 -2.50 10.37 -16.74
CA SER A 202 -3.41 10.58 -17.86
C SER A 202 -4.85 10.18 -17.53
N LEU A 203 -5.04 9.06 -16.84
CA LEU A 203 -6.35 8.57 -16.41
C LEU A 203 -6.96 9.47 -15.33
N GLN A 204 -6.14 10.03 -14.44
CA GLN A 204 -6.58 10.96 -13.40
C GLN A 204 -7.15 12.26 -14.01
N LYS A 205 -6.57 12.76 -15.10
CA LYS A 205 -7.09 13.93 -15.85
C LYS A 205 -8.46 13.65 -16.49
N ASN A 206 -8.63 12.46 -17.05
CA ASN A 206 -9.81 12.14 -17.85
C ASN A 206 -11.07 11.98 -16.99
N LEU A 207 -10.94 11.56 -15.72
CA LEU A 207 -12.06 11.44 -14.78
C LEU A 207 -12.74 12.78 -14.43
N SER A 208 -12.00 13.89 -14.45
CA SER A 208 -12.62 15.24 -14.33
C SER A 208 -13.44 15.61 -15.57
N THR A 209 -13.04 15.15 -16.76
CA THR A 209 -13.72 15.47 -18.03
C THR A 209 -15.03 14.69 -18.18
N THR A 210 -15.08 13.42 -17.72
CA THR A 210 -16.31 12.60 -17.75
C THR A 210 -17.33 13.04 -16.70
N ARG A 211 -16.91 13.54 -15.53
CA ARG A 211 -17.84 14.14 -14.55
C ARG A 211 -18.49 15.42 -15.09
N ASN A 212 -17.74 16.27 -15.81
CA ASN A 212 -18.27 17.48 -16.45
C ASN A 212 -19.23 17.21 -17.63
N LYS A 213 -19.19 16.01 -18.25
CA LYS A 213 -20.18 15.61 -19.27
C LYS A 213 -21.49 15.05 -18.71
N ARG A 214 -21.53 14.65 -17.44
CA ARG A 214 -22.77 14.15 -16.79
C ARG A 214 -23.60 15.22 -16.09
N ILE A 215 -23.16 16.48 -16.09
CA ILE A 215 -23.91 17.62 -15.54
C ILE A 215 -24.28 18.59 -16.67
N LYS A 216 -25.15 18.14 -17.57
CA LYS A 216 -26.11 18.99 -18.26
C LYS A 216 -27.42 18.21 -18.39
N PRO A 217 -28.33 18.25 -17.41
CA PRO A 217 -29.73 18.03 -17.74
C PRO A 217 -30.14 19.20 -18.63
N SER A 218 -30.52 18.92 -19.88
CA SER A 218 -31.18 19.93 -20.70
C SER A 218 -32.48 20.32 -20.00
N LEU A 219 -32.51 21.52 -19.41
CA LEU A 219 -33.71 22.14 -18.85
C LEU A 219 -34.66 22.62 -19.96
N SER A 220 -35.01 21.73 -20.88
CA SER A 220 -35.91 22.05 -22.00
C SER A 220 -37.01 21.00 -22.22
N ASN A 221 -37.32 20.15 -21.24
CA ASN A 221 -38.38 19.13 -21.39
C ASN A 221 -39.16 18.81 -20.09
N ILE A 222 -39.51 19.81 -19.26
CA ILE A 222 -40.43 19.61 -18.11
C ILE A 222 -41.52 20.71 -18.06
N TYR A 223 -42.11 21.06 -19.20
CA TYR A 223 -43.38 21.80 -19.23
C TYR A 223 -44.31 21.23 -20.31
N SER A 224 -44.81 20.02 -20.09
CA SER A 224 -45.94 19.49 -20.87
C SER A 224 -46.79 18.43 -20.15
N PHE A 225 -46.67 18.29 -18.83
CA PHE A 225 -47.49 17.36 -18.05
C PHE A 225 -47.98 18.05 -16.79
N PHE A 226 -48.99 18.93 -16.90
CA PHE A 226 -50.00 19.23 -15.88
C PHE A 226 -50.98 20.28 -16.43
N SER A 227 -51.95 19.85 -17.23
CA SER A 227 -53.22 20.59 -17.40
C SER A 227 -54.34 19.64 -17.85
N GLY A 228 -55.40 19.52 -17.04
CA GLY A 228 -56.63 18.78 -17.32
C GLY A 228 -57.04 17.87 -16.15
N CYS A 229 -57.46 18.40 -14.99
CA CYS A 229 -58.85 18.81 -14.64
C CYS A 229 -59.87 17.66 -14.85
N THR A 230 -60.36 16.98 -13.80
CA THR A 230 -61.54 17.35 -12.97
C THR A 230 -62.75 17.82 -13.79
N HIS A 231 -63.68 16.91 -14.07
CA HIS A 231 -65.07 16.95 -13.59
C HIS A 231 -65.77 15.61 -13.80
#